data_AF-A0A6C2U3M7-F1
#
_entry.id   AF-A0A6C2U3M7-F1
#
_cell.length_a   1.000
_cell.length_b   1.000
_cell.length_c   1.000
_cell.angle_alpha   90.00
_cell.angle_beta   90.00
_cell.angle_gamma   90.00
#
_symmetry.space_group_name_H-M   'P 1'
#
loop_
_entity.id
_entity.type
_entity.pdbx_description
1 polymer ?
#
loop_
_entity_poly.entity_id
_entity_poly.type
_entity_poly.pdbx_seq_one_letter_code
_entity_poly.pdbx_strand_id
1 'polypeptide(L)'
;MKPTSRVPILLSAFACPGLGQLVQKRWVAGAVFMSGFLVGFCWVMVLALGNIAAYYSMAFDPEFKDVAVSPPATFIAPLSIAGTVYLVSLFDVFTAQQRGARKYREEQFLQEHEPSDPIRL
;
A
#
# COMPACT_ATOMS: atom_id res chain seq x y z
N MET A 1 -14.61 15.22 -3.95
CA MET A 1 -13.39 14.98 -4.75
C MET A 1 -13.84 14.45 -6.10
N LYS A 2 -13.43 15.05 -7.24
CA LYS A 2 -13.77 14.47 -8.55
C LYS A 2 -13.23 13.04 -8.63
N PRO A 3 -14.05 12.03 -8.96
CA PRO A 3 -13.63 10.61 -8.98
C PRO A 3 -12.61 10.28 -10.07
N THR A 4 -12.32 11.24 -10.96
CA THR A 4 -11.28 11.16 -11.99
C THR A 4 -9.86 11.43 -11.48
N SER A 5 -9.68 11.83 -10.23
CA SER A 5 -8.33 12.05 -9.68
C SER A 5 -7.61 10.71 -9.49
N ARG A 6 -6.55 10.46 -10.27
CA ARG A 6 -5.66 9.28 -10.14
C ARG A 6 -4.75 9.34 -8.91
N VAL A 7 -4.84 10.43 -8.15
CA VAL A 7 -4.02 10.70 -6.95
C VAL A 7 -4.05 9.56 -5.92
N PRO A 8 -5.19 8.91 -5.58
CA PRO A 8 -5.20 7.84 -4.58
C PRO A 8 -4.41 6.59 -5.00
N ILE A 9 -4.41 6.28 -6.30
CA ILE A 9 -3.60 5.18 -6.86
C ILE A 9 -2.12 5.55 -6.77
N LEU A 10 -1.76 6.75 -7.24
CA LEU A 10 -0.37 7.22 -7.20
C LEU A 10 0.17 7.27 -5.76
N LEU A 11 -0.65 7.70 -4.80
CA LEU A 11 -0.28 7.72 -3.38
C LEU A 11 0.02 6.32 -2.84
N SER A 12 -0.82 5.34 -3.18
CA SER A 12 -0.64 3.95 -2.72
C SER A 12 0.54 3.27 -3.40
N ALA A 13 0.82 3.63 -4.66
CA ALA A 13 1.90 3.07 -5.45
C ALA A 13 3.28 3.65 -5.08
N PHE A 14 3.35 4.97 -4.80
CA PHE A 14 4.63 5.65 -4.57
C PHE A 14 4.96 5.94 -3.11
N ALA A 15 3.96 6.21 -2.25
CA ALA A 15 4.24 6.61 -0.87
C ALA A 15 4.23 5.41 0.08
N CYS A 16 3.08 4.75 0.21
CA CYS A 16 2.93 3.61 1.10
C CYS A 16 1.61 2.86 0.78
N PRO A 17 1.60 1.53 0.76
CA PRO A 17 0.35 0.77 0.72
C PRO A 17 -0.53 1.13 1.93
N GLY A 18 -1.80 1.42 1.71
CA GLY A 18 -2.72 1.91 2.75
C GLY A 18 -3.10 3.39 2.63
N LEU A 19 -2.21 4.22 2.07
CA LEU A 19 -2.38 5.68 2.08
C LEU A 19 -3.52 6.16 1.16
N GLY A 20 -3.74 5.49 0.02
CA GLY A 20 -4.89 5.78 -0.85
C GLY A 20 -6.23 5.40 -0.22
N GLN A 21 -6.29 4.33 0.58
CA GLN A 21 -7.51 4.00 1.34
C GLN A 21 -7.85 5.08 2.36
N LEU A 22 -6.85 5.69 3.02
CA LEU A 22 -7.07 6.80 3.94
C LEU A 22 -7.68 8.02 3.24
N VAL A 23 -7.17 8.38 2.05
CA VAL A 23 -7.73 9.47 1.22
C VAL A 23 -9.16 9.15 0.77
N GLN A 24 -9.47 7.88 0.51
CA GLN A 24 -10.82 7.41 0.19
C GLN A 24 -11.73 7.30 1.45
N LYS A 25 -11.30 7.77 2.63
CA LYS A 25 -12.01 7.66 3.93
C LYS A 25 -12.26 6.22 4.39
N ARG A 26 -11.52 5.24 3.85
CA ARG A 26 -11.57 3.83 4.25
C ARG A 26 -10.49 3.54 5.30
N TRP A 27 -10.62 4.18 6.47
CA TRP A 27 -9.61 4.17 7.53
C TRP A 27 -9.21 2.76 8.00
N VAL A 28 -10.18 1.87 8.16
CA VAL A 28 -9.94 0.49 8.61
C VAL A 28 -9.11 -0.29 7.59
N ALA A 29 -9.48 -0.23 6.31
CA ALA A 29 -8.72 -0.90 5.25
C ALA A 29 -7.30 -0.32 5.14
N GLY A 30 -7.18 1.01 5.20
CA GLY A 30 -5.88 1.68 5.22
C GLY A 30 -5.00 1.22 6.38
N ALA A 31 -5.53 1.16 7.59
CA ALA A 31 -4.79 0.71 8.78
C ALA A 31 -4.35 -0.75 8.70
N VAL A 32 -5.19 -1.64 8.16
CA VAL A 32 -4.84 -3.06 7.97
C VAL A 32 -3.70 -3.21 6.96
N PHE A 33 -3.77 -2.54 5.81
CA PHE A 33 -2.72 -2.63 4.80
C PHE A 33 -1.41 -1.95 5.24
N MET A 34 -1.49 -0.79 5.90
CA MET A 34 -0.31 -0.13 6.47
C MET A 34 0.39 -1.00 7.51
N SER A 35 -0.38 -1.56 8.46
CA SER A 35 0.21 -2.40 9.52
C SER A 35 0.81 -3.69 8.96
N GLY A 36 0.11 -4.36 8.03
CA GLY A 36 0.63 -5.55 7.36
C GLY A 36 1.93 -5.28 6.59
N PHE A 37 2.01 -4.16 5.86
CA PHE A 37 3.23 -3.77 5.17
C PHE A 37 4.34 -3.41 6.14
N LEU A 38 4.03 -2.67 7.20
CA LEU A 38 4.99 -2.26 8.22
C LEU A 38 5.63 -3.48 8.91
N VAL A 39 4.85 -4.51 9.23
CA VAL A 39 5.37 -5.76 9.81
C VAL A 39 6.37 -6.43 8.87
N GLY A 40 6.01 -6.59 7.58
CA GLY A 40 6.92 -7.16 6.58
C GLY A 40 8.18 -6.31 6.40
N PHE A 41 8.03 -4.99 6.33
CA PHE A 41 9.13 -4.05 6.18
C PHE A 41 10.08 -4.07 7.39
N CYS A 42 9.55 -4.01 8.62
CA CYS A 42 10.34 -4.11 9.84
C CYS A 42 11.12 -5.42 9.91
N TRP A 43 10.51 -6.53 9.49
CA TRP A 43 11.22 -7.82 9.42
C TRP A 43 12.40 -7.75 8.44
N VAL A 44 12.19 -7.26 7.21
CA VAL A 44 13.30 -7.07 6.24
C VAL A 44 14.40 -6.17 6.84
N MET A 45 14.03 -5.08 7.50
CA MET A 45 15.00 -4.16 8.11
C MET A 45 15.81 -4.83 9.22
N VAL A 46 15.21 -5.63 10.09
CA VAL A 46 15.93 -6.36 11.14
C VAL A 46 16.95 -7.33 10.52
N LEU A 47 16.57 -8.08 9.48
CA LEU A 47 17.49 -8.99 8.79
C LEU A 47 18.62 -8.23 8.08
N ALA A 48 18.29 -7.12 7.41
CA ALA A 48 19.26 -6.29 6.72
C ALA A 48 20.25 -5.66 7.70
N LEU A 49 19.77 -5.07 8.80
CA LEU A 49 20.61 -4.49 9.84
C LEU A 49 21.48 -5.55 10.52
N GLY A 50 20.96 -6.76 10.77
CA GLY A 50 21.75 -7.87 11.29
C GLY A 50 22.89 -8.26 10.36
N ASN A 51 22.63 -8.39 9.05
CA ASN A 51 23.66 -8.68 8.06
C ASN A 51 24.68 -7.54 7.91
N ILE A 52 24.23 -6.29 7.95
CA ILE A 52 25.12 -5.11 7.92
C ILE A 52 26.01 -5.10 9.17
N ALA A 53 25.43 -5.29 10.35
CA ALA A 53 26.17 -5.33 11.60
C ALA A 53 27.22 -6.45 11.61
N ALA A 54 26.85 -7.65 11.13
CA ALA A 54 27.76 -8.78 10.97
C ALA A 54 28.90 -8.47 9.98
N TYR A 55 28.59 -7.79 8.88
CA TYR A 55 29.60 -7.38 7.90
C TYR A 55 30.56 -6.35 8.49
N TYR A 56 30.06 -5.35 9.21
CA TYR A 56 30.90 -4.35 9.86
C TYR A 56 31.68 -4.93 11.04
N SER A 57 31.16 -5.90 11.78
CA SER A 57 31.94 -6.54 12.86
C SER A 57 33.18 -7.24 12.31
N MET A 58 33.10 -7.87 11.12
CA MET A 58 34.29 -8.46 10.47
C MET A 58 35.37 -7.43 10.14
N ALA A 59 35.00 -6.18 9.85
CA ALA A 59 35.96 -5.13 9.53
C ALA A 59 36.75 -4.63 10.76
N PHE A 60 36.24 -4.87 11.97
CA PHE A 60 36.80 -4.35 13.22
C PHE A 60 37.24 -5.44 14.20
N ASP A 61 37.03 -6.72 13.90
CA ASP A 61 37.45 -7.84 14.75
C ASP A 61 38.82 -8.38 14.31
N PRO A 62 39.88 -8.27 15.16
CA PRO A 62 41.21 -8.79 14.83
C PRO A 62 41.29 -10.32 14.89
N GLU A 63 40.36 -10.98 15.58
CA GLU A 63 40.21 -12.43 15.57
C GLU A 63 39.12 -12.79 14.58
N PHE A 64 39.51 -13.17 13.36
CA PHE A 64 38.57 -13.52 12.29
C PHE A 64 37.71 -14.72 12.70
N LYS A 65 36.55 -14.48 13.30
CA LYS A 65 35.51 -15.49 13.55
C LYS A 65 34.54 -15.49 12.40
N ASP A 66 34.26 -16.66 11.86
CA ASP A 66 33.21 -16.83 10.85
C ASP A 66 31.87 -16.36 11.41
N VAL A 67 31.42 -15.17 10.96
CA VAL A 67 30.13 -14.62 11.36
C VAL A 67 29.06 -15.23 10.46
N ALA A 68 28.04 -15.82 11.09
CA ALA A 68 26.91 -16.40 10.39
C ALA A 68 26.06 -15.29 9.73
N VAL A 69 26.28 -15.07 8.42
CA VAL A 69 25.44 -14.19 7.61
C VAL A 69 24.15 -14.92 7.26
N SER A 70 23.00 -14.24 7.37
CA SER A 70 21.73 -14.84 6.97
C SER A 70 21.71 -15.11 5.46
N PRO A 71 21.38 -16.33 5.01
CA PRO A 71 21.37 -16.65 3.59
C PRO A 71 20.30 -15.82 2.85
N PRO A 72 20.49 -15.47 1.57
CA PRO A 72 19.54 -14.63 0.83
C PRO A 72 18.10 -15.17 0.81
N ALA A 73 17.93 -16.49 0.96
CA ALA A 73 16.63 -17.14 1.04
C ALA A 73 15.79 -16.67 2.26
N THR A 74 16.40 -16.18 3.34
CA THR A 74 15.66 -15.67 4.52
C THR A 74 14.86 -14.41 4.21
N PHE A 75 15.22 -13.67 3.17
CA PHE A 75 14.50 -12.48 2.73
C PHE A 75 13.26 -12.80 1.90
N ILE A 76 13.16 -14.01 1.33
CA ILE A 76 12.04 -14.40 0.45
C ILE A 76 10.71 -14.30 1.20
N ALA A 77 10.64 -14.86 2.42
CA ALA A 77 9.41 -14.85 3.21
C ALA A 77 8.92 -13.41 3.50
N PRO A 78 9.70 -12.51 4.15
CA PRO A 78 9.22 -11.17 4.45
C PRO A 78 8.97 -10.31 3.20
N LEU A 79 9.76 -10.48 2.13
CA LEU A 79 9.50 -9.81 0.85
C LEU A 79 8.20 -10.31 0.19
N SER A 80 7.91 -11.61 0.26
CA SER A 80 6.68 -12.17 -0.28
C SER A 80 5.44 -11.66 0.47
N ILE A 81 5.52 -11.53 1.80
CA ILE A 81 4.45 -10.96 2.63
C ILE A 81 4.25 -9.49 2.26
N ALA A 82 5.32 -8.68 2.29
CA ALA A 82 5.23 -7.26 1.95
C ALA A 82 4.71 -7.03 0.52
N GLY A 83 5.20 -7.82 -0.44
CA GLY A 83 4.76 -7.78 -1.84
C GLY A 83 3.30 -8.18 -2.02
N THR A 84 2.84 -9.22 -1.32
CA THR A 84 1.43 -9.64 -1.37
C THR A 84 0.51 -8.58 -0.77
N VAL A 85 0.86 -8.05 0.41
CA VAL A 85 0.11 -6.96 1.04
C VAL A 85 0.05 -5.74 0.13
N TYR A 86 1.16 -5.38 -0.51
CA TYR A 86 1.23 -4.29 -1.45
C TYR A 86 0.28 -4.48 -2.65
N LEU A 87 0.36 -5.63 -3.34
CA LEU A 87 -0.48 -5.94 -4.50
C LEU A 87 -1.97 -5.97 -4.15
N VAL A 88 -2.33 -6.61 -3.03
CA VAL A 88 -3.72 -6.65 -2.55
C VAL A 88 -4.21 -5.24 -2.23
N SER A 89 -3.40 -4.42 -1.56
CA SER A 89 -3.78 -3.03 -1.27
C SER A 89 -4.00 -2.21 -2.55
N LEU A 90 -3.17 -2.40 -3.57
CA LEU A 90 -3.27 -1.70 -4.85
C LEU A 90 -4.57 -2.09 -5.58
N PHE A 91 -4.88 -3.38 -5.58
CA PHE A 91 -6.10 -3.91 -6.20
C PHE A 91 -7.37 -3.42 -5.47
N ASP A 92 -7.34 -3.33 -4.15
CA ASP A 92 -8.43 -2.77 -3.34
C ASP A 92 -8.66 -1.27 -3.64
N VAL A 93 -7.59 -0.47 -3.75
CA VAL A 93 -7.70 0.96 -4.12
C VAL A 93 -8.26 1.11 -5.53
N PHE A 94 -7.79 0.29 -6.48
CA PHE A 94 -8.23 0.32 -7.86
C PHE A 94 -9.72 -0.02 -8.00
N THR A 95 -10.15 -1.11 -7.38
CA THR A 95 -11.57 -1.53 -7.39
C THR A 95 -12.47 -0.52 -6.68
N ALA A 96 -12.02 0.08 -5.57
CA ALA A 96 -12.76 1.13 -4.89
C ALA A 96 -12.90 2.40 -5.74
N GLN A 97 -11.85 2.78 -6.46
CA GLN A 97 -11.92 3.92 -7.37
C GLN A 97 -12.89 3.67 -8.52
N GLN A 98 -12.87 2.48 -9.13
CA GLN A 98 -13.80 2.12 -10.20
C GLN A 98 -15.26 2.20 -9.72
N ARG A 99 -15.56 1.70 -8.51
CA ARG A 99 -16.89 1.79 -7.91
C ARG A 99 -17.32 3.24 -7.68
N GLY A 100 -16.42 4.10 -7.19
CA GLY A 100 -16.68 5.52 -7.00
C GLY A 100 -16.95 6.27 -8.32
N ALA A 101 -16.19 5.96 -9.36
CA ALA A 101 -16.37 6.56 -10.69
C ALA A 101 -17.70 6.15 -11.35
N ARG A 102 -18.11 4.89 -11.16
CA ARG A 102 -19.39 4.39 -11.68
C ARG A 102 -20.58 5.11 -11.05
N LYS A 103 -20.60 5.23 -9.71
CA LYS A 103 -21.68 5.94 -8.99
C LYS A 103 -21.83 7.39 -9.43
N TYR A 104 -20.70 8.10 -9.57
CA TYR A 104 -20.73 9.49 -10.03
C TYR A 104 -21.28 9.64 -11.45
N ARG A 105 -20.95 8.70 -12.36
CA ARG A 105 -21.51 8.70 -13.72
C ARG A 105 -23.02 8.45 -13.71
N GLU A 106 -23.49 7.54 -12.87
CA GLU A 106 -24.93 7.26 -12.69
C GLU A 106 -25.66 8.50 -12.13
N GLU A 107 -25.09 9.18 -11.13
CA GLU A 107 -25.64 10.44 -10.58
C GLU A 107 -25.71 11.56 -11.62
N GLN A 108 -24.67 11.73 -12.45
CA GLN A 108 -24.68 12.72 -13.53
C GLN A 108 -25.73 12.40 -14.60
N PHE A 109 -25.84 11.13 -15.01
CA PHE A 109 -26.84 10.70 -15.98
C PHE A 109 -28.27 10.96 -15.48
N LEU A 110 -28.53 10.69 -14.20
CA LEU A 110 -29.82 10.98 -13.57
C LEU A 110 -30.10 12.49 -13.54
N GLN A 111 -29.13 13.33 -13.17
CA GLN A 111 -29.31 14.78 -13.19
C GLN A 111 -29.57 15.36 -14.59
N GLU A 112 -28.97 14.78 -15.63
CA GLU A 112 -29.20 15.20 -17.03
C GLU A 112 -30.56 14.75 -17.57
N HIS A 113 -31.11 13.64 -17.07
CA HIS A 113 -32.36 13.04 -17.56
C HIS A 113 -33.53 13.18 -16.58
N GLU A 114 -33.34 13.86 -15.44
CA GLU A 114 -34.42 14.23 -14.54
C GLU A 114 -35.29 15.24 -15.30
N PRO A 115 -36.55 14.90 -15.65
CA PRO A 115 -37.42 15.82 -16.34
C PRO A 115 -37.57 17.04 -15.44
N SER A 116 -37.17 18.21 -15.94
CA SER A 116 -37.33 19.48 -15.25
C SER A 116 -38.83 19.70 -15.07
N ASP A 117 -39.40 19.23 -13.95
CA ASP A 117 -40.83 19.23 -13.70
C ASP A 117 -41.34 20.67 -13.80
N PRO A 118 -42.02 21.03 -14.91
CA PRO A 118 -42.53 22.37 -15.10
C PRO A 118 -43.97 22.30 -14.66
N ILE A 119 -44.25 22.44 -13.36
CA ILE A 119 -45.52 22.95 -12.80
C ILE A 119 -45.31 23.07 -11.29
N ARG A 120 -44.87 24.26 -10.86
CA ARG A 120 -45.31 24.81 -9.58
C ARG A 120 -46.48 25.72 -9.93
N LEU A 121 -47.69 25.18 -9.80
CA LEU A 121 -48.94 25.95 -9.77
C LEU A 121 -49.12 26.55 -8.38
#